data_AF-A0A927QPK3-F1
#
_entry.id   AF-A0A927QPK3-F1
#
_cell.length_a   1.000
_cell.length_b   1.000
_cell.length_c   1.000
_cell.angle_alpha   90.00
_cell.angle_beta   90.00
_cell.angle_gamma   90.00
#
_symmetry.space_group_name_H-M   'P 1'
#
loop_
_entity.id
_entity.type
_entity.pdbx_description
1 polymer ?
#
loop_
_entity_poly.entity_id
_entity_poly.type
_entity_poly.pdbx_seq_one_letter_code
_entity_poly.pdbx_strand_id
1 'polypeptide(L)'
;MEDEKRNAIMSLSFYGLAIVPILYVNLSGQYKSGPCTPNLDVISVFLIGPVSFILMVLNGLLLSFLHKETKYSFRIHLGVLLIWIMFLILN
;
A
#
# COMPACT_ATOMS: atom_id res chain seq x y z
N MET A 1 21.84 -3.79 -8.62
CA MET A 1 21.76 -2.59 -7.76
C MET A 1 20.92 -1.46 -8.37
N GLU A 2 21.12 -1.08 -9.64
CA GLU A 2 20.29 -0.04 -10.29
C GLU A 2 18.82 -0.45 -10.43
N ASP A 3 18.55 -1.69 -10.82
CA ASP A 3 17.19 -2.21 -10.94
C ASP A 3 16.43 -2.23 -9.61
N GLU A 4 17.13 -2.57 -8.52
CA GLU A 4 16.53 -2.58 -7.18
C GLU A 4 16.14 -1.18 -6.72
N LYS A 5 17.03 -0.19 -6.94
CA LYS A 5 16.74 1.22 -6.65
C LYS A 5 15.55 1.72 -7.49
N ARG A 6 15.53 1.40 -8.79
CA ARG A 6 14.42 1.76 -9.68
C ARG A 6 13.11 1.17 -9.19
N ASN A 7 13.09 -0.12 -8.83
CA ASN A 7 11.91 -0.79 -8.29
C ASN A 7 11.46 -0.16 -6.97
N ALA A 8 12.38 0.17 -6.06
CA ALA A 8 12.05 0.84 -4.82
C ALA A 8 11.43 2.22 -5.04
N ILE A 9 11.98 3.01 -5.96
CA ILE A 9 11.44 4.32 -6.34
C ILE A 9 10.05 4.15 -6.95
N MET A 10 9.85 3.17 -7.85
CA MET A 10 8.52 2.89 -8.41
C MET A 10 7.50 2.52 -7.34
N SER A 11 7.86 1.68 -6.37
CA SER A 11 6.99 1.34 -5.24
C SER A 11 6.66 2.56 -4.38
N LEU A 12 7.65 3.42 -4.07
CA LEU A 12 7.41 4.67 -3.35
C LEU A 12 6.49 5.62 -4.13
N SER A 13 6.71 5.78 -5.43
CA SER A 13 5.86 6.60 -6.30
C SER A 13 4.44 6.07 -6.37
N PHE A 14 4.25 4.76 -6.45
CA PHE A 14 2.92 4.13 -6.41
C PHE A 14 2.18 4.50 -5.13
N TYR A 15 2.82 4.36 -3.96
CA TYR A 15 2.19 4.73 -2.69
C TYR A 15 1.97 6.24 -2.57
N GLY A 16 2.91 7.07 -3.02
CA GLY A 16 2.74 8.52 -3.07
C GLY A 16 1.52 8.92 -3.90
N LEU A 17 1.36 8.33 -5.08
CA LEU A 17 0.20 8.57 -5.94
C LEU A 17 -1.11 8.03 -5.35
N ALA A 18 -1.07 6.92 -4.61
CA ALA A 18 -2.25 6.37 -3.95
C ALA A 18 -2.70 7.19 -2.72
N ILE A 19 -1.76 7.81 -2.00
CA ILE A 19 -2.05 8.63 -0.82
C ILE A 19 -2.79 9.93 -1.21
N VAL A 20 -2.45 10.56 -2.33
CA VAL A 20 -3.07 11.81 -2.78
C VAL A 20 -4.61 11.74 -2.89
N PRO A 21 -5.21 10.80 -3.64
CA PRO A 21 -6.66 10.69 -3.73
C PRO A 21 -7.30 10.26 -2.41
N ILE A 22 -6.62 9.45 -1.59
CA ILE A 22 -7.13 9.06 -0.27
C ILE A 22 -7.24 10.30 0.63
N LEU A 23 -6.19 11.13 0.69
CA LEU A 23 -6.21 12.38 1.46
C LEU A 23 -7.28 13.33 0.93
N TYR A 24 -7.42 13.47 -0.39
CA TYR A 24 -8.46 14.31 -1.00
C TYR A 24 -9.86 13.88 -0.56
N VAL A 25 -10.17 12.58 -0.67
CA VAL A 25 -11.47 12.03 -0.27
C VAL A 25 -11.73 12.27 1.22
N ASN A 26 -10.77 11.92 2.08
CA ASN A 26 -10.90 12.03 3.55
C ASN A 26 -11.03 13.50 4.01
N LEU A 27 -10.27 14.42 3.42
CA LEU A 27 -10.30 15.85 3.80
C LEU A 27 -11.53 16.57 3.26
N SER A 28 -12.07 16.15 2.11
CA SER A 28 -13.23 16.82 1.50
C SER A 28 -14.50 16.71 2.34
N GLY A 29 -14.62 15.65 3.15
CA GLY A 29 -15.81 15.36 3.97
C GLY A 29 -17.09 15.09 3.17
N GLN A 30 -17.05 15.17 1.83
CA GLN A 30 -18.21 14.99 0.95
C GLN A 30 -18.58 13.53 0.73
N TYR A 31 -17.67 12.60 1.05
CA TYR A 31 -17.86 11.17 0.87
C TYR A 31 -18.20 10.43 2.18
N LYS A 32 -18.54 11.18 3.23
CA LYS A 32 -19.04 10.62 4.50
C LYS A 32 -20.32 9.83 4.25
N SER A 33 -20.19 8.52 4.32
CA SER A 33 -21.30 7.60 4.10
C SER A 33 -22.24 7.60 5.31
N GLY A 34 -23.55 7.42 5.08
CA GLY A 34 -24.54 7.28 6.15
C GLY A 34 -24.28 6.03 7.03
N PRO A 35 -25.01 5.88 8.15
CA PRO A 35 -24.70 4.91 9.22
C PRO A 35 -24.69 3.43 8.81
N CYS A 36 -25.19 3.09 7.61
CA CYS A 36 -25.31 1.71 7.12
C CYS A 36 -24.36 1.38 5.95
N THR A 37 -23.50 2.33 5.55
CA THR A 37 -22.54 2.16 4.45
C THR A 37 -21.12 2.37 4.96
N PRO A 38 -20.17 1.45 4.70
CA PRO A 38 -18.79 1.67 5.08
C PRO A 38 -18.30 2.96 4.41
N ASN A 39 -17.73 3.83 5.22
CA ASN A 39 -17.30 5.15 4.77
C ASN A 39 -16.33 4.99 3.59
N LEU A 40 -16.45 5.82 2.55
CA LEU A 40 -15.54 5.75 1.39
C LEU A 40 -14.08 5.88 1.84
N ASP A 41 -13.86 6.61 2.92
CA ASP A 41 -12.62 6.72 3.68
C ASP A 41 -12.04 5.35 4.07
N VAL A 42 -12.88 4.44 4.61
CA VAL A 42 -12.48 3.08 5.01
C VAL A 42 -12.19 2.22 3.79
N ILE A 43 -13.04 2.28 2.75
CA ILE A 43 -12.86 1.48 1.53
C ILE A 43 -11.61 1.90 0.76
N SER A 44 -11.33 3.20 0.70
CA SER A 44 -10.17 3.76 -0.01
C SER A 44 -8.84 3.30 0.60
N VAL A 45 -8.77 3.18 1.93
CA VAL A 45 -7.60 2.64 2.66
C VAL A 45 -7.59 1.12 2.62
N PHE A 46 -8.76 0.46 2.64
CA PHE A 46 -8.87 -1.00 2.65
C PHE A 46 -8.24 -1.64 1.41
N LEU A 47 -8.36 -1.04 0.23
CA LEU A 47 -7.81 -1.60 -1.02
C LEU A 47 -6.27 -1.60 -1.06
N ILE A 48 -5.59 -0.71 -0.33
CA ILE A 48 -4.12 -0.64 -0.31
C ILE A 48 -3.51 -1.87 0.35
N GLY A 49 -4.14 -2.42 1.38
CA GLY A 49 -3.63 -3.58 2.12
C GLY A 49 -3.45 -4.82 1.24
N PRO A 50 -4.52 -5.36 0.63
CA PRO A 50 -4.46 -6.54 -0.23
C PRO A 50 -3.48 -6.38 -1.40
N VAL A 51 -3.45 -5.20 -2.03
CA VAL A 51 -2.49 -4.91 -3.11
C VAL A 51 -1.05 -4.97 -2.59
N SER A 52 -0.78 -4.35 -1.43
CA SER A 52 0.54 -4.39 -0.80
C SER A 52 0.94 -5.82 -0.41
N PHE A 53 0.00 -6.65 0.04
CA PHE A 53 0.22 -8.06 0.35
C PHE A 53 0.64 -8.86 -0.87
N ILE A 54 -0.12 -8.74 -1.97
CA ILE A 54 0.19 -9.42 -3.23
C ILE A 54 1.58 -9.01 -3.73
N LEU A 55 1.88 -7.71 -3.73
CA LEU A 55 3.18 -7.22 -4.18
C LEU A 55 4.32 -7.66 -3.27
N MET A 56 4.12 -7.71 -1.96
CA MET A 56 5.10 -8.25 -1.01
C MET A 56 5.39 -9.72 -1.32
N VAL A 57 4.35 -10.55 -1.50
CA VAL A 57 4.50 -11.97 -1.83
C VAL A 57 5.24 -12.15 -3.15
N LEU A 58 4.85 -11.44 -4.21
CA LEU A 58 5.54 -11.50 -5.50
C LEU A 58 7.01 -11.11 -5.39
N ASN A 59 7.32 -9.99 -4.74
CA ASN A 59 8.71 -9.56 -4.56
C ASN A 59 9.51 -10.56 -3.71
N GLY A 60 8.88 -11.21 -2.71
CA GLY A 60 9.49 -12.27 -1.92
C GLY A 60 9.77 -13.54 -2.72
N LEU A 61 8.84 -13.94 -3.59
CA LEU A 61 9.06 -15.07 -4.51
C LEU A 61 10.18 -14.76 -5.51
N LEU A 62 10.21 -13.55 -6.07
CA LEU A 62 11.29 -13.11 -6.97
C LEU A 62 12.66 -13.09 -6.27
N LEU A 63 12.70 -12.68 -5.00
CA LEU A 63 13.93 -12.65 -4.20
C LEU A 63 14.42 -14.07 -3.89
N SER A 64 13.52 -14.95 -3.42
CA SER A 64 13.88 -16.29 -2.92
C SER A 64 14.11 -17.32 -4.01
N PHE A 65 13.32 -17.32 -5.09
CA PHE A 65 13.40 -18.34 -6.14
C PHE A 65 14.19 -17.88 -7.36
N LEU A 66 14.06 -16.61 -7.74
CA LEU A 66 14.71 -16.08 -8.94
C LEU A 66 15.95 -15.24 -8.65
N HIS A 67 16.36 -15.13 -7.37
CA HIS A 67 17.53 -14.37 -6.92
C HIS A 67 17.59 -12.94 -7.50
N LYS A 68 16.42 -12.34 -7.75
CA LYS A 68 16.33 -10.96 -8.26
C LYS A 68 16.51 -9.97 -7.11
N GLU A 69 17.13 -8.83 -7.41
CA GLU A 69 17.28 -7.76 -6.42
C GLU A 69 15.98 -6.97 -6.26
N THR A 70 15.10 -7.47 -5.37
CA THR A 70 13.82 -6.86 -5.01
C THR A 70 13.69 -6.55 -3.52
N LYS A 71 14.79 -6.65 -2.75
CA LYS A 71 14.79 -6.60 -1.29
C LYS A 71 14.28 -5.26 -0.74
N TYR A 72 14.64 -4.13 -1.35
CA TYR A 72 14.08 -2.83 -0.94
C TYR A 72 12.58 -2.71 -1.23
N SER A 73 12.13 -3.13 -2.42
CA SER A 73 10.71 -3.12 -2.77
C SER A 73 9.89 -3.99 -1.82
N PHE A 74 10.39 -5.20 -1.53
CA PHE A 74 9.80 -6.11 -0.53
C PHE A 74 9.65 -5.42 0.84
N ARG A 75 10.69 -4.76 1.34
CA ARG A 75 10.66 -4.06 2.63
C ARG A 75 9.67 -2.89 2.65
N ILE A 76 9.52 -2.17 1.54
CA ILE A 76 8.53 -1.09 1.41
C ILE A 76 7.12 -1.68 1.53
N HIS A 77 6.80 -2.73 0.77
CA HIS A 77 5.49 -3.37 0.84
C HIS A 77 5.19 -3.94 2.22
N LEU A 78 6.18 -4.57 2.87
CA LEU A 78 6.07 -5.03 4.26
C LEU A 78 5.79 -3.89 5.22
N GLY A 79 6.50 -2.76 5.10
CA GLY A 79 6.27 -1.58 5.93
C GLY A 79 4.86 -1.01 5.77
N VAL A 80 4.38 -0.89 4.53
CA VAL A 80 3.02 -0.43 4.25
C VAL A 80 1.97 -1.39 4.81
N LEU A 81 2.18 -2.70 4.72
CA LEU A 81 1.29 -3.69 5.34
C LEU A 81 1.22 -3.54 6.85
N LEU A 82 2.36 -3.33 7.52
CA LEU A 82 2.37 -3.12 8.97
C LEU A 82 1.60 -1.86 9.36
N ILE A 83 1.79 -0.76 8.62
CA ILE A 83 1.03 0.49 8.83
C ILE A 83 -0.47 0.25 8.60
N TRP A 84 -0.83 -0.48 7.56
CA TRP A 84 -2.22 -0.79 7.25
C TRP A 84 -2.89 -1.68 8.30
N ILE A 85 -2.20 -2.73 8.78
CA ILE A 85 -2.67 -3.58 9.88
C ILE A 85 -2.85 -2.75 11.15
N MET A 86 -1.89 -1.88 11.47
CA MET A 86 -2.00 -1.00 12.63
C MET A 86 -3.21 -0.06 12.51
N PHE A 87 -3.46 0.50 11.32
CA PHE A 87 -4.64 1.33 11.04
C PHE A 87 -5.95 0.56 11.30
N LEU A 88 -6.05 -0.69 10.84
CA LEU A 88 -7.23 -1.54 11.06
C LEU A 88 -7.45 -1.95 12.52
N ILE A 89 -6.39 -2.03 13.32
CA ILE A 89 -6.52 -2.37 14.75
C ILE A 89 -6.97 -1.15 15.55
N LEU A 90 -6.58 0.05 15.14
CA LEU A 90 -6.82 1.30 15.87
C LEU A 90 -8.14 2.01 15.48
N ASN A 91 -8.79 1.60 14.38
CA ASN A 91 -10.05 2.17 13.88
C ASN A 91 -11.12 1.10 13.78
#